data_AF-A0A9Q0VRZ2-F1
#
_entry.id   AF-A0A9Q0VRZ2-F1
#
_cell.length_a   1.000
_cell.length_b   1.000
_cell.length_c   1.000
_cell.angle_alpha   90.00
_cell.angle_beta   90.00
_cell.angle_gamma   90.00
#
_symmetry.space_group_name_H-M   'P 1'
#
loop_
_entity.id
_entity.type
_entity.pdbx_description
1 polymer ?
#
loop_
_entity_poly.entity_id
_entity_poly.type
_entity_poly.pdbx_seq_one_letter_code
_entity_poly.pdbx_strand_id
1 'polypeptide(L)'
;MSNYLASLRSLNPGRAVDLKETLLKAHSKTAATGSSTACVVSLEGDRLCYANVGDSGFMVFRGKRLVYRSSTQQNYFNRPFSLGNWAGEGKRPVSVFLGEFDVEQGDVVVAGSDGVFDNLFGSEIEEILQESDGEPWPQDLAWSIATVASMNSVSQEYDSPFAIAAESEGIEHVGGKIDDITAIVAVIELDQP
;
A
#
# COMPACT_ATOMS: atom_id res chain seq x y z
N MET A 1 -7.89 -4.86 22.71
CA MET A 1 -7.01 -3.78 22.22
C MET A 1 -6.16 -4.39 21.12
N SER A 2 -6.18 -3.87 19.89
CA SER A 2 -5.52 -4.49 18.75
C SER A 2 -3.99 -4.51 18.92
N ASN A 3 -3.34 -5.58 18.47
CA ASN A 3 -1.91 -5.79 18.66
C ASN A 3 -1.03 -4.69 18.04
N TYR A 4 -1.49 -4.06 16.96
CA TYR A 4 -0.78 -2.97 16.29
C TYR A 4 -0.74 -1.70 17.16
N LEU A 5 -1.83 -1.34 17.85
CA LEU A 5 -1.85 -0.17 18.75
C LEU A 5 -0.89 -0.33 19.92
N ALA A 6 -0.77 -1.55 20.46
CA ALA A 6 0.19 -1.85 21.52
C ALA A 6 1.65 -1.75 21.01
N SER A 7 1.88 -2.12 19.75
CA SER A 7 3.20 -1.98 19.11
C SER A 7 3.55 -0.51 18.85
N LEU A 8 2.63 0.26 18.27
CA LEU A 8 2.80 1.69 18.00
C LEU A 8 3.04 2.49 19.29
N ARG A 9 2.32 2.19 20.38
CA ARG A 9 2.51 2.85 21.69
C ARG A 9 3.84 2.51 22.35
N SER A 10 4.53 1.46 21.90
CA SER A 10 5.87 1.11 22.38
C SER A 10 7.00 1.79 21.59
N LEU A 11 6.66 2.50 20.51
CA LEU A 11 7.62 3.29 19.74
C LEU A 11 7.93 4.58 20.50
N ASN A 12 9.22 4.90 20.62
CA ASN A 12 9.67 6.16 21.20
C ASN A 12 9.68 7.23 20.10
N PRO A 13 8.96 8.36 20.27
CA PRO A 13 9.05 9.48 19.33
C PRO A 13 10.51 9.93 19.18
N GLY A 14 11.00 10.05 17.93
CA GLY A 14 12.36 10.53 17.62
C GLY A 14 13.46 9.46 17.54
N ARG A 15 13.14 8.16 17.64
CA ARG A 15 14.09 7.08 17.36
C ARG A 15 13.68 6.38 16.06
N ALA A 16 14.65 6.14 15.18
CA ALA A 16 14.46 5.33 13.97
C ALA A 16 13.75 4.01 14.32
N VAL A 17 12.69 3.70 13.58
CA VAL A 17 11.83 2.55 13.88
C VAL A 17 12.32 1.37 13.07
N ASP A 18 12.69 0.28 13.74
CA ASP A 18 12.91 -0.99 13.02
C ASP A 18 11.55 -1.55 12.56
N LEU A 19 11.18 -1.21 11.33
CA LEU A 19 9.91 -1.59 10.73
C LEU A 19 9.79 -3.10 10.57
N LYS A 20 10.90 -3.80 10.29
CA LYS A 20 10.91 -5.26 10.17
C LYS A 20 10.62 -5.92 11.52
N GLU A 21 11.35 -5.53 12.56
CA GLU A 21 11.13 -6.07 13.91
C GLU A 21 9.71 -5.75 14.37
N THR A 22 9.24 -4.52 14.14
CA THR A 22 7.89 -4.08 14.51
C THR A 22 6.83 -4.95 13.84
N LEU A 23 6.93 -5.17 12.53
CA LEU A 23 5.99 -5.99 11.76
C LEU A 23 6.00 -7.45 12.23
N LEU A 24 7.18 -8.05 12.37
CA LEU A 24 7.32 -9.45 12.81
C LEU A 24 6.83 -9.67 14.24
N LYS A 25 7.06 -8.70 15.14
CA LYS A 25 6.57 -8.73 16.53
C LYS A 25 5.05 -8.54 16.60
N ALA A 26 4.48 -7.70 15.75
CA ALA A 26 3.03 -7.57 15.64
C ALA A 26 2.41 -8.88 15.16
N HIS A 27 2.98 -9.48 14.11
CA HIS A 27 2.55 -10.78 13.59
C HIS A 27 2.67 -11.90 14.64
N SER A 28 3.79 -11.98 15.37
CA SER A 28 4.00 -13.03 16.38
C SER A 28 2.99 -12.99 17.54
N LYS A 29 2.33 -11.85 17.75
CA LYS A 29 1.30 -11.66 18.77
C LYS A 29 -0.13 -11.90 18.24
N THR A 30 -0.30 -12.08 16.93
CA THR A 30 -1.62 -12.30 16.31
C THR A 30 -2.09 -13.73 16.54
N ALA A 31 -3.15 -13.86 17.34
CA ALA A 31 -3.79 -15.14 17.66
C ALA A 31 -4.89 -15.53 16.66
N ALA A 32 -5.42 -14.58 15.89
CA ALA A 32 -6.49 -14.84 14.93
C ALA A 32 -5.96 -15.65 13.74
N THR A 33 -6.60 -16.78 13.43
CA THR A 33 -6.23 -17.63 12.31
C THR A 33 -6.44 -16.91 10.98
N GLY A 34 -5.42 -16.92 10.12
CA GLY A 34 -5.49 -16.41 8.76
C GLY A 34 -4.13 -16.00 8.22
N SER A 35 -4.16 -15.22 7.14
CA SER A 35 -2.99 -14.56 6.55
C SER A 35 -3.36 -13.17 6.07
N SER A 36 -2.39 -12.27 6.07
CA SER A 36 -2.55 -10.90 5.57
C SER A 36 -1.30 -10.47 4.83
N THR A 37 -1.46 -9.63 3.83
CA THR A 37 -0.41 -8.75 3.33
C THR A 37 -0.22 -7.61 4.35
N ALA A 38 0.89 -6.87 4.24
CA ALA A 38 1.12 -5.71 5.10
C ALA A 38 2.14 -4.75 4.48
N CYS A 39 1.75 -3.48 4.33
CA CYS A 39 2.63 -2.38 3.96
C CYS A 39 2.71 -1.41 5.15
N VAL A 40 3.92 -1.15 5.65
CA VAL A 40 4.16 -0.17 6.71
C VAL A 40 5.16 0.85 6.19
N VAL A 41 4.80 2.12 6.25
CA VAL A 41 5.62 3.25 5.80
C VAL A 41 5.81 4.20 6.98
N SER A 42 7.04 4.69 7.15
CA SER A 42 7.43 5.66 8.18
C SER A 42 8.23 6.78 7.55
N LEU A 43 7.96 8.02 7.95
CA LEU A 43 8.75 9.19 7.57
C LEU A 43 9.86 9.42 8.60
N GLU A 44 11.11 9.41 8.17
CA GLU A 44 12.31 9.69 8.97
C GLU A 44 13.06 10.87 8.35
N GLY A 45 12.79 12.09 8.83
CA GLY A 45 13.29 13.31 8.19
C GLY A 45 12.67 13.50 6.81
N ASP A 46 13.50 13.57 5.78
CA ASP A 46 13.13 13.70 4.36
C ASP A 46 13.04 12.36 3.62
N ARG A 47 12.89 11.25 4.36
CA ARG A 47 12.95 9.90 3.80
C ARG A 47 11.79 9.04 4.26
N LEU A 48 11.14 8.37 3.31
CA LEU A 48 10.23 7.27 3.60
C LEU A 48 11.02 5.98 3.76
N CYS A 49 10.96 5.36 4.93
CA CYS A 49 11.40 4.00 5.18
C CYS A 49 10.16 3.10 5.17
N TYR A 50 10.23 1.94 4.51
CA TYR A 50 9.09 1.03 4.47
C TYR A 50 9.46 -0.44 4.66
N ALA A 51 8.51 -1.20 5.20
CA ALA A 51 8.53 -2.65 5.27
C ALA A 51 7.24 -3.18 4.62
N ASN A 52 7.38 -3.98 3.57
CA ASN A 52 6.25 -4.54 2.84
C ASN A 52 6.32 -6.07 2.78
N VAL A 53 5.15 -6.70 2.84
CA VAL A 53 4.91 -8.13 2.65
C VAL A 53 3.66 -8.27 1.78
N GLY A 54 3.85 -8.65 0.53
CA GLY A 54 2.75 -8.92 -0.41
C GLY A 54 2.57 -7.83 -1.46
N ASP A 55 1.32 -7.62 -1.85
CA ASP A 55 0.89 -6.76 -2.96
C ASP A 55 0.12 -5.51 -2.54
N SER A 56 -0.13 -5.32 -1.24
CA SER A 56 -0.30 -3.97 -0.71
C SER A 56 0.96 -3.13 -0.98
N GLY A 57 0.81 -1.81 -1.02
CA GLY A 57 1.91 -0.94 -1.39
C GLY A 57 1.61 0.53 -1.24
N PHE A 58 2.47 1.35 -1.82
CA PHE A 58 2.27 2.79 -1.91
C PHE A 58 2.90 3.38 -3.17
N MET A 59 2.44 4.56 -3.52
CA MET A 59 2.96 5.41 -4.57
C MET A 59 3.26 6.79 -4.00
N VAL A 60 4.26 7.48 -4.56
CA VAL A 60 4.59 8.87 -4.22
C VAL A 60 4.40 9.73 -5.46
N PHE A 61 3.72 10.85 -5.27
CA PHE A 61 3.41 11.82 -6.31
C PHE A 61 4.01 13.18 -5.96
N ARG A 62 4.87 13.69 -6.86
CA ARG A 62 5.51 15.01 -6.75
C ARG A 62 4.93 15.95 -7.77
N GLY A 63 4.43 17.10 -7.35
CA GLY A 63 3.72 18.01 -8.27
C GLY A 63 2.58 17.30 -9.01
N LYS A 64 1.88 16.38 -8.32
CA LYS A 64 0.78 15.56 -8.85
C LYS A 64 1.18 14.59 -10.00
N ARG A 65 2.47 14.23 -10.07
CA ARG A 65 3.01 13.21 -11.00
C ARG A 65 3.65 12.07 -10.24
N LEU A 66 3.44 10.84 -10.68
CA LEU A 66 4.00 9.64 -10.07
C LEU A 66 5.53 9.66 -10.20
N VAL A 67 6.23 9.67 -9.07
CA VAL A 67 7.69 9.59 -9.01
C VAL A 67 8.20 8.29 -8.42
N TYR A 68 7.35 7.56 -7.68
CA TYR A 68 7.71 6.29 -7.08
C TYR A 68 6.52 5.35 -6.93
N ARG A 69 6.75 4.06 -7.13
CA ARG A 69 5.82 2.96 -6.81
C ARG A 69 6.59 1.86 -6.09
N SER A 70 6.12 1.46 -4.91
CA SER A 70 6.69 0.32 -4.19
C SER A 70 6.53 -0.97 -5.00
N SER A 71 7.53 -1.85 -4.97
CA SER A 71 7.47 -3.13 -5.68
C SER A 71 6.48 -4.10 -5.03
N THR A 72 5.56 -4.65 -5.85
CA THR A 72 4.68 -5.78 -5.52
C THR A 72 5.48 -7.05 -5.28
N GLN A 73 5.09 -7.86 -4.29
CA GLN A 73 5.79 -9.10 -3.96
C GLN A 73 4.84 -10.30 -3.95
N GLN A 74 5.13 -11.27 -4.82
CA GLN A 74 4.27 -12.42 -5.03
C GLN A 74 5.08 -13.68 -5.37
N ASN A 75 4.53 -14.85 -5.06
CA ASN A 75 5.10 -16.13 -5.50
C ASN A 75 4.79 -16.41 -6.97
N TYR A 76 3.54 -16.11 -7.35
CA TYR A 76 2.95 -16.23 -8.69
C TYR A 76 1.93 -15.11 -8.82
N PHE A 77 1.49 -14.82 -10.04
CA PHE A 77 0.41 -13.86 -10.28
C PHE A 77 -0.79 -14.10 -9.33
N ASN A 78 -1.25 -13.02 -8.69
CA ASN A 78 -2.36 -13.01 -7.75
C ASN A 78 -2.19 -13.99 -6.55
N ARG A 79 -0.94 -14.29 -6.16
CA ARG A 79 -0.58 -15.06 -4.96
C ARG A 79 0.53 -14.35 -4.17
N PRO A 80 0.19 -13.31 -3.39
CA PRO A 80 1.17 -12.50 -2.69
C PRO A 80 1.93 -13.28 -1.60
N PHE A 81 3.09 -12.75 -1.20
CA PHE A 81 3.64 -13.11 0.09
C PHE A 81 2.70 -12.65 1.20
N SER A 82 2.62 -13.40 2.29
CA SER A 82 1.69 -13.09 3.38
C SER A 82 2.22 -13.50 4.74
N LEU A 83 1.75 -12.78 5.76
CA LEU A 83 1.94 -13.04 7.17
C LEU A 83 0.86 -14.02 7.64
N GLY A 84 1.12 -15.33 7.51
CA GLY A 84 0.16 -16.39 7.87
C GLY A 84 0.47 -17.09 9.18
N ASN A 85 -0.57 -17.51 9.93
CA ASN A 85 -0.43 -18.29 11.17
C ASN A 85 -1.23 -19.60 11.17
N TRP A 86 -1.50 -20.16 9.99
CA TRP A 86 -2.22 -21.43 9.82
C TRP A 86 -1.56 -22.58 10.60
N ALA A 87 -2.34 -23.19 11.50
CA ALA A 87 -1.90 -24.34 12.28
C ALA A 87 -1.86 -25.60 11.39
N GLY A 88 -0.68 -26.04 10.96
CA GLY A 88 -0.50 -27.31 10.25
C GLY A 88 0.59 -27.29 9.19
N GLU A 89 0.84 -26.12 8.60
CA GLU A 89 1.98 -25.91 7.73
C GLU A 89 3.05 -25.17 8.54
N GLY A 90 4.24 -25.77 8.69
CA GLY A 90 5.33 -25.15 9.46
C GLY A 90 5.50 -23.67 9.07
N LYS A 91 5.79 -22.81 10.06
CA LYS A 91 5.94 -21.36 9.85
C LYS A 91 6.88 -21.10 8.68
N ARG A 92 6.32 -20.75 7.52
CA ARG A 92 7.14 -20.39 6.35
C ARG A 92 7.89 -19.11 6.71
N PRO A 93 9.18 -18.98 6.37
CA PRO A 93 9.92 -17.76 6.63
C PRO A 93 9.23 -16.59 5.92
N VAL A 94 8.82 -15.60 6.70
CA VAL A 94 8.23 -14.36 6.19
C VAL A 94 9.34 -13.57 5.49
N SER A 95 9.17 -13.33 4.20
CA SER A 95 10.03 -12.41 3.45
C SER A 95 9.49 -11.00 3.59
N VAL A 96 10.11 -10.21 4.47
CA VAL A 96 9.84 -8.78 4.62
C VAL A 96 10.80 -8.02 3.71
N PHE A 97 10.26 -7.23 2.80
CA PHE A 97 11.04 -6.37 1.93
C PHE A 97 11.15 -5.00 2.55
N LEU A 98 12.37 -4.50 2.62
CA LEU A 98 12.69 -3.18 3.14
C LEU A 98 13.11 -2.28 1.97
N GLY A 99 12.76 -1.00 2.07
CA GLY A 99 13.24 -0.01 1.12
C GLY A 99 13.10 1.40 1.67
N GLU A 100 13.65 2.32 0.90
CA GLU A 100 13.76 3.74 1.24
C GLU A 100 13.44 4.58 0.01
N PHE A 101 12.86 5.75 0.20
CA PHE A 101 12.65 6.73 -0.87
C PHE A 101 12.73 8.15 -0.31
N ASP A 102 13.55 9.01 -0.93
CA ASP A 102 13.69 10.42 -0.53
C ASP A 102 12.49 11.25 -1.03
N VAL A 103 11.88 12.00 -0.13
CA VAL A 103 10.67 12.81 -0.38
C VAL A 103 10.95 14.30 -0.27
N GLU A 104 10.11 15.09 -0.92
CA GLU A 104 10.14 16.55 -0.88
C GLU A 104 8.89 17.11 -0.19
N GLN A 105 8.98 18.35 0.30
CA GLN A 105 7.84 19.09 0.84
C GLN A 105 6.68 19.10 -0.17
N GLY A 106 5.50 18.69 0.28
CA GLY A 106 4.29 18.65 -0.54
C GLY A 106 4.15 17.41 -1.42
N ASP A 107 5.08 16.45 -1.36
CA ASP A 107 4.87 15.13 -1.97
C ASP A 107 3.60 14.48 -1.39
N VAL A 108 2.80 13.85 -2.25
CA VAL A 108 1.59 13.10 -1.85
C VAL A 108 1.90 11.62 -1.86
N VAL A 109 1.73 10.96 -0.72
CA VAL A 109 1.87 9.51 -0.58
C VAL A 109 0.49 8.87 -0.61
N VAL A 110 0.27 7.95 -1.54
CA VAL A 110 -0.94 7.14 -1.63
C VAL A 110 -0.57 5.69 -1.30
N ALA A 111 -0.95 5.21 -0.12
CA ALA A 111 -0.82 3.81 0.27
C ALA A 111 -2.17 3.10 0.13
N GLY A 112 -2.15 1.81 -0.19
CA GLY A 112 -3.39 1.05 -0.37
C GLY A 112 -3.23 -0.46 -0.42
N SER A 113 -4.37 -1.14 -0.41
CA SER A 113 -4.46 -2.56 -0.76
C SER A 113 -4.31 -2.76 -2.28
N ASP A 114 -4.12 -4.01 -2.68
CA ASP A 114 -4.21 -4.44 -4.08
C ASP A 114 -5.56 -4.06 -4.70
N GLY A 115 -6.66 -4.08 -3.94
CA GLY A 115 -7.96 -3.58 -4.40
C GLY A 115 -7.95 -2.15 -4.99
N VAL A 116 -7.02 -1.28 -4.56
CA VAL A 116 -6.77 0.02 -5.23
C VAL A 116 -5.94 -0.18 -6.48
N PHE A 117 -4.77 -0.81 -6.35
CA PHE A 117 -3.75 -0.84 -7.41
C PHE A 117 -4.01 -1.82 -8.55
N ASP A 118 -4.94 -2.75 -8.36
CA ASP A 118 -5.50 -3.65 -9.37
C ASP A 118 -6.58 -2.97 -10.22
N ASN A 119 -7.18 -1.89 -9.70
CA ASN A 119 -8.32 -1.19 -10.31
C ASN A 119 -8.05 0.27 -10.67
N LEU A 120 -6.82 0.76 -10.44
CA LEU A 120 -6.36 2.09 -10.84
C LEU A 120 -4.91 2.06 -11.32
N PHE A 121 -4.67 2.64 -12.49
CA PHE A 121 -3.34 3.01 -12.94
C PHE A 121 -2.82 4.20 -12.14
N GLY A 122 -1.49 4.32 -12.08
CA GLY A 122 -0.85 5.51 -11.51
C GLY A 122 -1.31 6.80 -12.19
N SER A 123 -1.55 6.77 -13.51
CA SER A 123 -2.06 7.92 -14.26
C SER A 123 -3.47 8.34 -13.87
N GLU A 124 -4.36 7.41 -13.53
CA GLU A 124 -5.71 7.76 -13.05
C GLU A 124 -5.64 8.39 -11.66
N ILE A 125 -4.72 7.94 -10.81
CA ILE A 125 -4.45 8.61 -9.53
C ILE A 125 -3.87 10.01 -9.78
N GLU A 126 -2.98 10.20 -10.76
CA GLU A 126 -2.52 11.54 -11.15
C GLU A 126 -3.67 12.45 -11.58
N GLU A 127 -4.64 11.94 -12.35
CA GLU A 127 -5.82 12.70 -12.78
C GLU A 127 -6.67 13.14 -11.57
N ILE A 128 -6.95 12.23 -10.64
CA ILE A 128 -7.67 12.55 -9.39
C ILE A 128 -6.93 13.65 -8.59
N LEU A 129 -5.59 13.56 -8.51
CA LEU A 129 -4.78 14.59 -7.85
C LEU A 129 -4.82 15.93 -8.61
N GLN A 130 -4.88 15.91 -9.93
CA GLN A 130 -4.94 17.11 -10.76
C GLN A 130 -6.25 17.87 -10.61
N GLU A 131 -7.36 17.17 -10.45
CA GLU A 131 -8.69 17.75 -10.24
C GLU A 131 -8.88 18.44 -8.88
N SER A 132 -8.04 18.12 -7.88
CA SER A 132 -8.10 18.84 -6.59
C SER A 132 -7.52 20.25 -6.73
N ASP A 133 -8.38 21.27 -6.73
CA ASP A 133 -7.99 22.67 -6.70
C ASP A 133 -7.38 23.06 -5.34
N GLY A 134 -6.26 23.80 -5.36
CA GLY A 134 -5.59 24.26 -4.14
C GLY A 134 -4.78 23.18 -3.42
N GLU A 135 -4.59 23.34 -2.11
CA GLU A 135 -3.92 22.31 -1.30
C GLU A 135 -4.82 21.08 -1.16
N PRO A 136 -4.31 19.88 -1.51
CA PRO A 136 -5.10 18.67 -1.48
C PRO A 136 -5.50 18.31 -0.06
N TRP A 137 -6.81 18.26 0.22
CA TRP A 137 -7.29 17.70 1.48
C TRP A 137 -7.13 16.17 1.43
N PRO A 138 -6.26 15.56 2.27
CA PRO A 138 -5.90 14.14 2.11
C PRO A 138 -7.10 13.20 2.21
N GLN A 139 -8.09 13.56 3.02
CA GLN A 139 -9.30 12.76 3.20
C GLN A 139 -10.16 12.72 1.92
N ASP A 140 -10.28 13.85 1.21
CA ASP A 140 -11.08 13.92 -0.01
C ASP A 140 -10.40 13.14 -1.14
N LEU A 141 -9.08 13.23 -1.23
CA LEU A 141 -8.30 12.41 -2.17
C LEU A 141 -8.44 10.91 -1.86
N ALA A 142 -8.31 10.50 -0.60
CA ALA A 142 -8.47 9.10 -0.21
C ALA A 142 -9.87 8.58 -0.57
N TRP A 143 -10.90 9.41 -0.35
CA TRP A 143 -12.28 9.10 -0.73
C TRP A 143 -12.45 8.96 -2.24
N SER A 144 -11.94 9.91 -3.03
CA SER A 144 -12.02 9.87 -4.48
C SER A 144 -11.29 8.65 -5.05
N ILE A 145 -10.06 8.37 -4.60
CA ILE A 145 -9.29 7.19 -5.03
C ILE A 145 -10.05 5.90 -4.72
N ALA A 146 -10.55 5.73 -3.48
CA ALA A 146 -11.31 4.55 -3.13
C ALA A 146 -12.62 4.42 -3.92
N THR A 147 -13.29 5.53 -4.20
CA THR A 147 -14.54 5.57 -4.97
C THR A 147 -14.31 5.14 -6.41
N VAL A 148 -13.31 5.71 -7.10
CA VAL A 148 -13.02 5.37 -8.50
C VAL A 148 -12.53 3.92 -8.60
N ALA A 149 -11.64 3.47 -7.70
CA ALA A 149 -11.25 2.06 -7.63
C ALA A 149 -12.45 1.13 -7.46
N SER A 150 -13.44 1.50 -6.63
CA SER A 150 -14.65 0.70 -6.42
C SER A 150 -15.59 0.70 -7.62
N MET A 151 -15.63 1.77 -8.41
CA MET A 151 -16.41 1.79 -9.65
C MET A 151 -15.73 0.94 -10.72
N ASN A 152 -14.41 1.05 -10.85
CA ASN A 152 -13.61 0.29 -11.80
C ASN A 152 -13.62 -1.21 -11.48
N SER A 153 -13.63 -1.60 -10.20
CA SER A 153 -13.59 -3.00 -9.77
C SER A 153 -14.77 -3.85 -10.25
N VAL A 154 -15.93 -3.22 -10.50
CA VAL A 154 -17.16 -3.89 -11.00
C VAL A 154 -17.39 -3.66 -12.49
N SER A 155 -16.58 -2.84 -13.16
CA SER A 155 -16.72 -2.54 -14.58
C SER A 155 -16.20 -3.70 -15.43
N GLN A 156 -17.03 -4.20 -16.35
CA GLN A 156 -16.65 -5.24 -17.31
C GLN A 156 -15.98 -4.66 -18.58
N GLU A 157 -16.07 -3.35 -18.78
CA GLU A 157 -15.53 -2.65 -19.95
C GLU A 157 -14.19 -1.99 -19.67
N TYR A 158 -13.78 -1.94 -18.40
CA TYR A 158 -12.54 -1.32 -17.97
C TYR A 158 -11.37 -2.31 -18.08
N ASP A 159 -10.38 -1.95 -18.89
CA ASP A 159 -9.15 -2.72 -19.01
C ASP A 159 -8.22 -2.41 -17.83
N SER A 160 -8.48 -3.08 -16.71
CA SER A 160 -7.85 -2.79 -15.43
C SER A 160 -6.36 -3.16 -15.39
N PRO A 161 -5.56 -2.54 -14.50
CA PRO A 161 -4.19 -2.98 -14.24
C PRO A 161 -4.08 -4.49 -14.00
N PHE A 162 -5.06 -5.07 -13.29
CA PHE A 162 -5.13 -6.50 -13.04
C PHE A 162 -5.41 -7.30 -14.31
N ALA A 163 -6.36 -6.88 -15.15
CA ALA A 163 -6.68 -7.55 -16.41
C ALA A 163 -5.46 -7.60 -17.34
N ILE A 164 -4.78 -6.46 -17.52
CA ILE A 164 -3.55 -6.37 -18.32
C ILE A 164 -2.45 -7.29 -17.76
N ALA A 165 -2.27 -7.31 -16.43
CA ALA A 165 -1.28 -8.17 -15.80
C ALA A 165 -1.64 -9.66 -15.93
N ALA A 166 -2.92 -10.02 -15.81
CA ALA A 166 -3.41 -11.38 -16.00
C ALA A 166 -3.14 -11.87 -17.44
N GLU A 167 -3.45 -11.03 -18.44
CA GLU A 167 -3.19 -11.35 -19.86
C GLU A 167 -1.69 -11.60 -20.10
N SER A 168 -0.81 -10.80 -19.48
CA SER A 168 0.65 -10.97 -19.61
C SER A 168 1.16 -12.31 -19.06
N GLU A 169 0.38 -12.93 -18.16
CA GLU A 169 0.63 -14.25 -17.56
C GLU A 169 -0.16 -15.37 -18.29
N GLY A 170 -0.85 -15.05 -19.39
CA GLY A 170 -1.67 -15.99 -20.15
C GLY A 170 -2.97 -16.39 -19.44
N ILE A 171 -3.45 -15.58 -18.51
CA ILE A 171 -4.69 -15.80 -17.75
C ILE A 171 -5.78 -14.90 -18.33
N GLU A 172 -6.90 -15.49 -18.73
CA GLU A 172 -8.06 -14.73 -19.17
C GLU A 172 -8.74 -14.05 -17.98
N HIS A 173 -8.77 -12.73 -17.97
CA HIS A 173 -9.55 -11.89 -17.05
C HIS A 173 -10.04 -10.66 -17.81
N VAL A 174 -11.28 -10.24 -17.57
CA VAL A 174 -11.90 -9.08 -18.22
C VAL A 174 -12.47 -8.15 -17.17
N GLY A 175 -12.29 -6.84 -17.35
CA GLY A 175 -12.83 -5.85 -16.45
C GLY A 175 -11.95 -5.58 -15.23
N GLY A 176 -12.53 -4.93 -14.23
CA GLY A 176 -11.95 -4.78 -12.90
C GLY A 176 -11.83 -6.09 -12.10
N LYS A 177 -11.21 -5.99 -10.94
CA LYS A 177 -11.11 -7.06 -9.93
C LYS A 177 -11.88 -6.65 -8.69
N ILE A 178 -13.02 -7.29 -8.44
CA ILE A 178 -13.82 -7.07 -7.23
C ILE A 178 -12.99 -7.48 -6.00
N ASP A 179 -12.72 -6.54 -5.10
CA ASP A 179 -11.88 -6.75 -3.93
C ASP A 179 -12.22 -5.74 -2.80
N ASP A 180 -11.68 -5.97 -1.61
CA ASP A 180 -11.70 -5.00 -0.52
C ASP A 180 -10.73 -3.83 -0.83
N ILE A 181 -11.26 -2.60 -0.75
CA ILE A 181 -10.53 -1.39 -1.14
C ILE A 181 -10.18 -0.56 0.09
N THR A 182 -8.88 -0.37 0.32
CA THR A 182 -8.35 0.54 1.34
C THR A 182 -7.39 1.53 0.70
N ALA A 183 -7.63 2.83 0.90
CA ALA A 183 -6.75 3.91 0.48
C ALA A 183 -6.38 4.80 1.68
N ILE A 184 -5.11 5.16 1.79
CA ILE A 184 -4.56 6.10 2.75
C ILE A 184 -3.79 7.15 1.96
N VAL A 185 -4.07 8.42 2.23
CA VAL A 185 -3.34 9.54 1.62
C VAL A 185 -2.68 10.35 2.71
N ALA A 186 -1.40 10.67 2.52
CA ALA A 186 -0.63 11.57 3.36
C ALA A 186 0.08 12.62 2.50
N VAL A 187 0.19 13.84 3.00
CA VAL A 187 0.97 14.91 2.38
C VAL A 187 2.22 15.12 3.22
N ILE A 188 3.37 15.16 2.58
CA ILE A 188 4.66 15.32 3.25
C ILE A 188 4.82 16.78 3.69
N GLU A 189 4.93 16.96 5.01
CA GLU A 189 5.37 18.20 5.64
C GLU A 189 6.71 17.93 6.31
N LEU A 190 7.76 18.59 5.82
CA LEU A 190 9.09 18.53 6.38
C LEU A 190 9.30 19.74 7.28
N ASP A 191 9.92 19.54 8.44
CA ASP A 191 10.33 20.64 9.29
C ASP A 191 11.29 21.53 8.48
N GLN A 192 10.92 22.80 8.28
CA GLN A 192 11.84 23.75 7.70
C GLN A 192 12.99 24.02 8.70
N PRO A 193 14.25 24.12 8.23
CA PRO A 193 15.38 24.41 9.09
C PRO A 193 15.28 25.77 9.79
#